data_AF-A0A9X6VFX8-F1
#
_entry.id   AF-A0A9X6VFX8-F1
#
_cell.length_a   1.000
_cell.length_b   1.000
_cell.length_c   1.000
_cell.angle_alpha   90.00
_cell.angle_beta   90.00
_cell.angle_gamma   90.00
#
_symmetry.space_group_name_H-M   'P 1'
#
loop_
_entity.id
_entity.type
_entity.pdbx_description
1 polymer ?
#
loop_
_entity_poly.entity_id
_entity_poly.type
_entity_poly.pdbx_seq_one_letter_code
_entity_poly.pdbx_strand_id
1 'polypeptide(L)'
;MLKSKLHKALNKDIALKELFRLPTIKELSTFLENEEENIYEKIEKIEKKEYYEASSAQKRMYMLQGLDKESVAYNILGGLEIFGNLDISKLNVVLMQLIKRHET
;
A
#
# COMPACT_ATOMS: atom_id res chain seq x y z
N MET A 1 -3.22 -6.20 -7.25
CA MET A 1 -2.35 -6.61 -8.38
C MET A 1 -2.41 -8.12 -8.57
N LEU A 2 -2.24 -8.64 -9.79
CA LEU A 2 -2.39 -10.06 -10.14
C LEU A 2 -1.46 -10.99 -9.33
N LYS A 3 -0.16 -10.65 -9.21
CA LYS A 3 0.83 -11.40 -8.40
C LYS A 3 0.32 -11.72 -6.99
N SER A 4 -0.17 -10.71 -6.27
CA SER A 4 -0.68 -10.87 -4.89
C SER A 4 -1.92 -11.78 -4.82
N LYS A 5 -2.79 -11.74 -5.84
CA LYS A 5 -3.96 -12.63 -5.90
C LYS A 5 -3.54 -14.09 -6.15
N LEU A 6 -2.56 -14.32 -7.02
CA LEU A 6 -2.03 -15.65 -7.30
C LEU A 6 -1.35 -16.25 -6.07
N HIS A 7 -0.48 -15.49 -5.39
CA HIS A 7 0.17 -15.95 -4.17
C HIS A 7 -0.87 -16.34 -3.10
N LYS A 8 -1.87 -15.48 -2.86
CA LYS A 8 -2.93 -15.76 -1.89
C LYS A 8 -3.80 -16.98 -2.24
N ALA A 9 -4.09 -17.22 -3.52
CA ALA A 9 -5.00 -18.27 -3.94
C ALA A 9 -4.32 -19.63 -4.15
N LEU A 10 -3.04 -19.64 -4.53
CA LEU A 10 -2.33 -20.83 -5.00
C LEU A 10 -1.10 -21.19 -4.16
N ASN A 11 -0.72 -20.36 -3.17
CA ASN A 11 0.54 -20.51 -2.43
C ASN A 11 1.75 -20.60 -3.38
N LYS A 12 1.80 -19.70 -4.37
CA LYS A 12 2.90 -19.56 -5.31
C LYS A 12 3.34 -18.10 -5.39
N ASP A 13 4.55 -17.79 -4.93
CA ASP A 13 5.12 -16.45 -5.09
C ASP A 13 5.93 -16.36 -6.38
N ILE A 14 5.32 -15.79 -7.41
CA ILE A 14 5.98 -15.58 -8.69
C ILE A 14 6.74 -14.25 -8.72
N ALA A 15 7.93 -14.25 -9.30
CA ALA A 15 8.63 -13.00 -9.58
C ALA A 15 7.85 -12.16 -10.60
N LEU A 16 7.81 -10.83 -10.40
CA LEU A 16 7.02 -9.93 -11.25
C LEU A 16 7.44 -10.01 -12.72
N LYS A 17 8.73 -10.23 -13.00
CA LYS A 17 9.26 -10.44 -14.36
C LYS A 17 8.62 -11.63 -15.09
N GLU A 18 8.24 -12.68 -14.37
CA GLU A 18 7.67 -13.90 -14.96
C GLU A 18 6.27 -13.66 -15.51
N LEU A 19 5.50 -12.78 -14.88
CA LEU A 19 4.19 -12.34 -15.40
C LEU A 19 4.28 -11.64 -16.75
N PHE A 20 5.42 -10.99 -17.05
CA PHE A 20 5.66 -10.37 -18.35
C PHE A 20 6.28 -11.33 -19.36
N ARG A 21 7.09 -12.30 -18.89
CA ARG A 21 7.70 -13.33 -19.73
C ARG A 21 6.69 -14.38 -20.21
N LEU A 22 5.67 -14.66 -19.39
CA LEU A 22 4.64 -15.67 -19.62
C LEU A 22 3.27 -14.98 -19.71
N PRO A 23 3.00 -14.20 -20.77
CA PRO A 23 1.84 -13.32 -20.84
C PRO A 23 0.51 -14.08 -21.02
N THR A 24 0.55 -15.36 -21.37
CA THR A 24 -0.64 -16.17 -21.55
C THR A 24 -0.94 -17.06 -20.34
N ILE A 25 -2.22 -17.37 -20.13
CA ILE A 25 -2.66 -18.28 -19.06
C ILE A 25 -1.99 -19.65 -19.19
N LYS A 26 -1.84 -20.16 -20.43
CA LYS A 26 -1.23 -21.47 -20.70
C LYS A 26 0.23 -21.52 -20.26
N GLU A 27 1.02 -20.51 -20.61
CA GLU A 27 2.43 -20.46 -20.24
C GLU A 27 2.60 -20.29 -18.72
N LEU A 28 1.80 -19.42 -18.12
CA LEU A 28 1.84 -19.18 -16.69
C LEU A 28 1.38 -20.41 -15.88
N SER A 29 0.36 -21.14 -16.34
CA SER A 29 -0.09 -22.36 -15.65
C SER A 29 0.98 -23.45 -15.66
N THR A 30 1.60 -23.70 -16.83
CA THR A 30 2.69 -24.68 -16.95
C THR A 30 3.90 -24.29 -16.09
N PHE A 31 4.20 -23.00 -15.98
CA PHE A 31 5.26 -22.53 -15.08
C PHE A 31 4.91 -22.78 -13.60
N LEU A 32 3.69 -22.42 -13.19
CA LEU A 32 3.23 -22.57 -11.80
C LEU A 32 3.14 -24.02 -11.32
N GLU A 33 2.91 -24.98 -12.22
CA GLU A 33 2.92 -26.43 -11.91
C GLU A 33 4.29 -26.91 -11.42
N ASN A 34 5.38 -26.29 -11.90
CA ASN A 34 6.75 -26.68 -11.59
C ASN A 34 7.39 -25.83 -10.47
N GLU A 35 6.75 -24.73 -10.08
CA GLU A 35 7.25 -23.85 -9.03
C GLU A 35 7.01 -24.48 -7.65
N GLU A 36 7.89 -24.25 -6.68
CA GLU A 36 7.68 -24.72 -5.31
C GLU A 36 6.51 -23.99 -4.63
N GLU A 37 5.91 -24.60 -3.62
CA GLU A 37 4.94 -23.89 -2.78
C GLU A 37 5.64 -22.82 -1.94
N ASN A 38 5.09 -21.60 -2.01
CA ASN A 38 5.41 -20.52 -1.10
C ASN A 38 4.12 -20.17 -0.36
N ILE A 39 4.04 -20.54 0.92
CA ILE A 39 2.84 -20.35 1.72
C ILE A 39 2.61 -18.85 1.89
N TYR A 40 1.41 -18.40 1.52
CA TYR A 40 1.04 -17.01 1.72
C TYR A 40 0.91 -16.70 3.21
N GLU A 41 1.87 -15.94 3.73
CA GLU A 41 1.80 -15.38 5.07
C GLU A 41 1.05 -14.05 5.05
N LYS A 42 -0.06 -14.01 5.78
CA LYS A 42 -0.84 -12.79 5.94
C LYS A 42 -0.19 -11.89 6.98
N ILE A 43 -0.19 -10.58 6.72
CA ILE A 43 0.13 -9.58 7.73
C ILE A 43 -0.98 -9.61 8.78
N GLU A 44 -0.66 -10.17 9.95
CA GLU A 44 -1.61 -10.27 11.04
C GLU A 44 -1.73 -8.97 11.82
N LYS A 45 -2.91 -8.77 12.41
CA LYS A 45 -3.13 -7.63 13.29
C LYS A 45 -2.37 -7.87 14.59
N ILE A 46 -1.47 -6.95 14.92
CA ILE A 46 -0.73 -6.97 16.18
C ILE A 46 -1.57 -6.41 17.33
N GLU A 47 -1.15 -6.68 18.56
CA GLU A 47 -1.77 -6.17 19.77
C GLU A 47 -1.67 -4.64 19.90
N LYS A 48 -2.56 -4.06 20.71
CA LYS A 48 -2.52 -2.61 20.99
C LYS A 48 -1.32 -2.27 21.86
N LYS A 49 -0.52 -1.31 21.44
CA LYS A 49 0.67 -0.81 22.16
C LYS A 49 0.62 0.70 22.24
N GLU A 50 1.38 1.27 23.17
CA GLU A 50 1.56 2.72 23.28
C GLU A 50 2.36 3.26 22.07
N TYR A 51 3.35 2.51 21.61
CA TYR A 51 4.18 2.85 20.45
C TYR A 51 4.38 1.65 19.52
N TYR A 52 4.64 1.96 18.25
CA TYR A 52 4.92 1.00 17.19
C TYR A 52 6.24 1.35 16.49
N GLU A 53 6.93 0.32 16.01
CA GLU A 53 8.13 0.51 15.22
C GLU A 53 7.80 1.16 13.87
N ALA A 54 8.45 2.30 13.61
CA ALA A 54 8.37 2.94 12.31
C ALA A 54 9.09 2.11 11.24
N SER A 55 8.52 2.04 10.04
CA SER A 55 9.17 1.46 8.88
C SER A 55 10.48 2.18 8.54
N SER A 56 11.37 1.51 7.81
CA SER A 56 12.63 2.13 7.34
C SER A 56 12.39 3.43 6.56
N ALA A 57 11.31 3.49 5.77
CA ALA A 57 10.92 4.70 5.03
C ALA A 57 10.49 5.83 5.98
N GLN A 58 9.66 5.54 6.99
CA GLN A 58 9.25 6.52 7.99
C GLN A 58 10.43 7.03 8.81
N LYS A 59 11.34 6.14 9.24
CA LYS A 59 12.58 6.51 9.95
C LYS A 59 13.43 7.48 9.12
N ARG A 60 13.62 7.19 7.83
CA ARG A 60 14.34 8.07 6.89
C ARG A 60 13.67 9.44 6.78
N MET A 61 12.35 9.49 6.58
CA MET A 61 11.63 10.76 6.43
C MET A 61 11.70 11.61 7.71
N TYR A 62 11.52 10.97 8.87
CA TYR A 62 11.64 11.65 10.16
C TYR A 62 13.03 12.24 10.36
N MET A 63 14.09 11.49 10.05
CA MET A 63 15.47 11.99 10.12
C MET A 63 15.69 13.19 9.20
N LEU A 64 15.22 13.12 7.95
CA LEU A 64 15.39 14.20 6.98
C LEU A 64 14.68 15.49 7.39
N GLN A 65 13.43 15.40 7.86
CA GLN A 65 12.72 16.56 8.40
C GLN A 65 13.37 17.09 9.68
N GLY A 66 14.03 16.22 10.46
CA GLY A 66 14.77 16.63 11.66
C GLY A 66 16.02 17.46 11.38
N LEU A 67 16.63 17.33 10.19
CA LEU A 67 17.80 18.11 9.77
C LEU A 67 17.45 19.53 9.35
N ASP A 68 16.29 19.71 8.71
CA ASP A 68 15.74 21.00 8.34
C ASP A 68 14.23 21.01 8.57
N LYS A 69 13.82 21.56 9.72
CA LYS A 69 12.43 21.55 10.17
C LYS A 69 11.52 22.43 9.32
N GLU A 70 12.07 23.46 8.68
CA GLU A 70 11.33 24.38 7.81
C GLU A 70 11.22 23.84 6.38
N SER A 71 11.85 22.70 6.10
CA SER A 71 11.80 22.08 4.78
C SER A 71 10.38 21.67 4.41
N VAL A 72 9.97 22.03 3.20
CA VAL A 72 8.71 21.60 2.58
C VAL A 72 8.91 20.50 1.53
N ALA A 73 10.13 19.96 1.43
CA ALA A 73 10.53 19.04 0.35
C ALA A 73 9.70 17.75 0.28
N TYR A 74 9.09 17.34 1.40
CA TYR A 74 8.27 16.14 1.50
C TYR A 74 6.76 16.42 1.66
N ASN A 75 6.32 17.67 1.49
CA ASN A 75 4.89 17.97 1.45
C ASN A 75 4.25 17.40 0.19
N ILE A 76 3.20 16.59 0.36
CA ILE A 76 2.37 16.11 -0.75
C ILE A 76 1.26 17.11 -0.97
N LEU A 77 1.36 17.88 -2.05
CA LEU A 77 0.37 18.87 -2.45
C LEU A 77 -0.54 18.28 -3.53
N GLY A 78 -1.84 18.49 -3.37
CA GLY A 78 -2.85 18.11 -4.35
C GLY A 78 -4.05 19.03 -4.26
N GLY A 79 -4.73 19.23 -5.37
CA GLY A 79 -5.96 20.02 -5.46
C GLY A 79 -6.96 19.32 -6.37
N LEU A 80 -8.25 19.51 -6.10
CA LEU A 80 -9.34 19.03 -6.94
C LEU A 80 -10.22 20.22 -7.31
N GLU A 81 -10.51 20.36 -8.60
CA GLU A 81 -11.53 21.27 -9.08
C GLU A 81 -12.87 20.53 -9.15
N ILE A 82 -13.90 21.10 -8.53
CA ILE A 82 -15.23 20.50 -8.45
C ILE A 82 -16.22 21.46 -9.10
N PHE A 83 -16.87 21.00 -10.16
CA PHE A 83 -17.92 21.73 -10.86
C PHE A 83 -19.30 21.34 -10.32
N GLY A 84 -20.15 22.33 -10.08
CA GLY A 84 -21.51 22.14 -9.56
C GLY A 84 -21.64 22.46 -8.08
N ASN A 85 -22.73 21.99 -7.46
CA ASN A 85 -23.05 22.33 -6.08
C ASN A 85 -22.25 21.46 -5.10
N LEU A 86 -21.32 22.07 -4.37
CA LEU A 86 -20.56 21.44 -3.30
C LEU A 86 -21.05 21.89 -1.92
N ASP A 87 -21.48 20.93 -1.10
CA ASP A 87 -21.82 21.16 0.30
C ASP A 87 -20.55 21.05 1.16
N ILE A 88 -19.97 22.20 1.48
CA ILE A 88 -18.72 22.31 2.24
C ILE A 88 -18.85 21.68 3.64
N SER A 89 -20.01 21.79 4.27
CA SER A 89 -20.26 21.20 5.59
C SER A 89 -20.17 19.68 5.52
N LYS A 90 -20.78 19.06 4.50
CA LYS A 90 -20.65 17.61 4.26
C LYS A 90 -19.23 17.19 3.93
N LEU A 91 -18.51 17.97 3.11
CA LEU A 91 -17.12 17.69 2.79
C LEU A 91 -16.24 17.61 4.06
N ASN A 92 -16.39 18.59 4.95
CA ASN A 92 -15.68 18.61 6.22
C ASN A 92 -15.99 17.37 7.08
N VAL A 93 -17.27 16.97 7.17
CA VAL A 93 -17.67 15.77 7.91
C VAL A 93 -17.01 14.52 7.33
N VAL A 94 -16.99 14.38 6.00
CA VAL A 94 -16.37 13.21 5.34
C VAL A 94 -14.86 13.19 5.56
N LEU A 95 -14.18 14.35 5.47
CA LEU A 95 -12.75 14.43 5.76
C LEU A 95 -12.43 14.01 7.21
N MET A 96 -13.22 14.47 8.18
CA MET A 96 -13.08 14.05 9.58
C MET A 96 -13.32 12.54 9.76
N GLN A 97 -14.25 11.95 9.02
CA GLN A 97 -14.47 10.50 9.02
C GLN A 97 -13.28 9.74 8.43
N LEU A 98 -12.64 10.27 7.37
CA LEU A 98 -11.43 9.67 6.80
C LEU A 98 -10.27 9.72 7.79
N ILE A 99 -10.06 10.86 8.47
CA ILE A 99 -9.07 10.98 9.54
C ILE A 99 -9.33 9.94 10.63
N LYS A 100 -10.57 9.79 11.09
CA LYS A 100 -10.92 8.79 12.11
C LYS A 100 -10.77 7.34 11.62
N ARG A 101 -10.96 7.09 10.33
CA ARG A 101 -10.87 5.75 9.72
C ARG A 101 -9.42 5.28 9.59
N HIS A 102 -8.50 6.18 9.27
CA HIS A 102 -7.09 5.89 9.11
C HIS A 102 -6.35 6.10 10.43
N GLU A 103 -5.61 5.08 10.86
CA GLU A 103 -4.83 5.13 12.10
C GLU A 103 -3.91 6.36 12.08
N THR A 104 -4.03 7.20 13.12
CA THR A 104 -3.31 8.47 13.29
C THR A 104 -2.25 8.32 14.37
#